data_AF-A0A958QSY6-F1
#
_entry.id   AF-A0A958QSY6-F1
#
_cell.length_a   1.000
_cell.length_b   1.000
_cell.length_c   1.000
_cell.angle_alpha   90.00
_cell.angle_beta   90.00
_cell.angle_gamma   90.00
#
_symmetry.space_group_name_H-M   'P 1'
#
loop_
_entity.id
_entity.type
_entity.pdbx_description
1 polymer ?
#
loop_
_entity_poly.entity_id
_entity_poly.type
_entity_poly.pdbx_seq_one_letter_code
_entity_poly.pdbx_strand_id
1 'polypeptide(L)'
;TYSHQHRQQWVQGVVNDANAQAFGGISTHAGLFGRIEDVSLWLLEMRHSLCSTHGFLASSTVKKFMQRSMPKECGDWSLGFMLPSYDGSSGKYFSKKSVGHLGFTGTSFWWDSVKDVFIVILANRYVGQKEGEHFKLLRPKIHNLVMESLHI
;
A
#
# COMPACT_ATOMS: atom_id res chain seq x y z
N THR A 1 -1.32 -15.63 10.23
CA THR A 1 0.09 -15.19 10.18
C THR A 1 0.82 -15.75 11.37
N TYR A 2 2.08 -16.18 11.26
CA TYR A 2 2.84 -16.60 12.44
C TYR A 2 3.34 -15.36 13.21
N SER A 3 3.16 -15.34 14.52
CA SER A 3 3.52 -14.22 15.40
C SER A 3 4.87 -14.47 16.07
N HIS A 4 5.97 -14.06 15.42
CA HIS A 4 7.33 -14.24 15.94
C HIS A 4 7.63 -13.43 17.20
N GLN A 5 7.13 -12.20 17.34
CA GLN A 5 7.61 -11.27 18.38
C GLN A 5 6.98 -11.51 19.76
N HIS A 6 5.75 -12.04 19.84
CA HIS A 6 5.02 -12.07 21.11
C HIS A 6 4.56 -13.45 21.58
N ARG A 7 4.25 -14.36 20.65
CA ARG A 7 3.46 -15.55 20.99
C ARG A 7 4.03 -16.86 20.44
N GLN A 8 4.99 -16.80 19.52
CA GLN A 8 5.57 -17.98 18.84
C GLN A 8 4.48 -18.97 18.39
N GLN A 9 3.39 -18.44 17.84
CA GLN A 9 2.22 -19.22 17.43
C GLN A 9 1.55 -18.62 16.21
N TRP A 10 0.71 -19.43 15.58
CA TRP A 10 -0.19 -18.99 14.52
C TRP A 10 -1.30 -18.12 15.09
N VAL A 11 -1.51 -16.96 14.46
CA VAL A 11 -2.61 -16.05 14.79
C VAL A 11 -3.44 -15.75 13.54
N GLN A 12 -4.74 -15.60 13.72
CA GLN A 12 -5.70 -15.25 12.68
C GLN A 12 -6.64 -14.18 13.22
N GLY A 13 -6.88 -13.13 12.43
CA GLY A 13 -7.71 -11.99 12.86
C GLY A 13 -7.11 -11.16 13.99
N VAL A 14 -5.81 -11.31 14.29
CA VAL A 14 -5.10 -10.54 15.31
C VAL A 14 -3.96 -9.78 14.66
N VAL A 15 -3.88 -8.48 14.94
CA VAL A 15 -2.83 -7.61 14.42
C VAL A 15 -1.45 -8.07 14.87
N ASN A 16 -0.45 -8.04 13.99
CA ASN A 16 0.92 -8.43 14.34
C ASN A 16 1.71 -7.30 15.03
N ASP A 17 1.27 -6.05 14.87
CA ASP A 17 1.92 -4.87 15.45
C ASP A 17 1.68 -4.78 16.97
N ALA A 18 2.77 -4.70 17.73
CA ALA A 18 2.74 -4.66 19.20
C ALA A 18 1.98 -3.44 19.74
N ASN A 19 2.18 -2.28 19.11
CA ASN A 19 1.56 -1.03 19.55
C ASN A 19 0.05 -1.06 19.31
N ALA A 20 -0.38 -1.54 18.15
CA ALA A 20 -1.80 -1.74 17.87
C ALA A 20 -2.44 -2.73 18.85
N GLN A 21 -1.74 -3.81 19.25
CA GLN A 21 -2.24 -4.71 20.29
C GLN A 21 -2.39 -4.00 21.64
N ALA A 22 -1.43 -3.16 22.02
CA ALA A 22 -1.52 -2.37 23.25
C ALA A 22 -2.72 -1.41 23.25
N PHE A 23 -3.17 -0.94 22.08
CA PHE A 23 -4.38 -0.14 21.90
C PHE A 23 -5.68 -0.96 21.73
N GLY A 24 -5.68 -2.26 22.05
CA GLY A 24 -6.88 -3.10 21.94
C GLY A 24 -7.05 -3.76 20.56
N GLY A 25 -5.99 -3.81 19.76
CA GLY A 25 -5.92 -4.54 18.49
C GLY A 25 -6.14 -3.70 17.24
N ILE A 26 -6.54 -2.43 17.36
CA ILE A 26 -6.80 -1.52 16.24
C ILE A 26 -6.12 -0.18 16.52
N SER A 27 -5.38 0.33 15.55
CA SER A 27 -4.78 1.67 15.57
C SER A 27 -4.88 2.33 14.18
N THR A 28 -4.48 3.59 14.09
CA THR A 28 -4.47 4.35 12.82
C THR A 28 -3.46 3.80 11.80
N HIS A 29 -2.43 3.09 12.24
CA HIS A 29 -1.36 2.55 11.37
C HIS A 29 -1.41 1.03 11.18
N ALA A 30 -2.18 0.29 11.99
CA ALA A 30 -2.28 -1.17 11.93
C ALA A 30 -3.58 -1.70 12.55
N GLY A 31 -3.94 -2.95 12.24
CA GLY A 31 -5.06 -3.65 12.87
C GLY A 31 -6.39 -3.58 12.13
N LEU A 32 -6.44 -2.87 11.00
CA LEU A 32 -7.53 -3.00 10.05
C LEU A 32 -7.34 -4.26 9.19
N PHE A 33 -8.39 -5.09 9.12
CA PHE A 33 -8.47 -6.25 8.24
C PHE A 33 -9.61 -6.05 7.25
N GLY A 34 -9.39 -6.44 6.00
CA GLY A 34 -10.37 -6.29 4.93
C GLY A 34 -9.98 -7.12 3.73
N ARG A 35 -10.85 -7.15 2.74
CA ARG A 35 -10.64 -7.90 1.50
C ARG A 35 -10.07 -7.00 0.40
N ILE A 36 -9.67 -7.61 -0.71
CA ILE A 36 -9.12 -6.86 -1.84
C ILE A 36 -10.17 -5.93 -2.46
N GLU A 37 -11.44 -6.32 -2.40
CA GLU A 37 -12.57 -5.52 -2.88
C GLU A 37 -12.71 -4.23 -2.07
N ASP A 38 -12.55 -4.29 -0.75
CA ASP A 38 -12.73 -3.14 0.13
C ASP A 38 -11.60 -2.11 -0.09
N VAL A 39 -10.36 -2.58 -0.30
CA VAL A 39 -9.23 -1.72 -0.70
C VAL A 39 -9.46 -1.13 -2.09
N SER A 40 -9.96 -1.93 -3.03
CA SER A 40 -10.22 -1.48 -4.40
C SER A 40 -11.33 -0.43 -4.45
N LEU A 41 -12.40 -0.59 -3.66
CA LEU A 41 -13.47 0.40 -3.53
C LEU A 41 -12.95 1.74 -3.00
N TRP A 42 -12.03 1.72 -2.02
CA TRP A 42 -11.39 2.94 -1.54
C TRP A 42 -10.55 3.63 -2.63
N LEU A 43 -9.78 2.87 -3.42
CA LEU A 43 -9.00 3.42 -4.53
C LEU A 43 -9.88 3.98 -5.65
N LEU A 44 -10.99 3.31 -5.95
CA LEU A 44 -12.01 3.79 -6.89
C LEU A 44 -12.69 5.07 -6.39
N GLU A 45 -12.94 5.19 -5.08
CA GLU A 45 -13.48 6.42 -4.50
C GLU A 45 -12.45 7.56 -4.56
N MET A 46 -11.16 7.31 -4.26
CA MET A 46 -10.12 8.33 -4.44
C MET A 46 -10.03 8.78 -5.90
N ARG A 47 -10.11 7.85 -6.86
CA ARG A 47 -10.16 8.16 -8.30
C ARG A 47 -11.38 9.00 -8.64
N HIS A 48 -12.57 8.60 -8.18
CA HIS A 48 -13.81 9.35 -8.40
C HIS A 48 -13.71 10.76 -7.81
N SER A 49 -13.31 10.88 -6.55
CA SER A 49 -13.08 12.15 -5.85
C SER A 49 -12.02 13.04 -6.52
N LEU A 50 -11.00 12.45 -7.17
CA LEU A 50 -10.01 13.22 -7.92
C LEU A 50 -10.61 13.89 -9.17
N CYS A 51 -11.52 13.19 -9.86
CA CYS A 51 -12.10 13.60 -11.14
C CYS A 51 -13.46 14.32 -11.02
N SER A 52 -14.15 14.21 -9.89
CA SER A 52 -15.51 14.71 -9.65
C SER A 52 -15.52 15.87 -8.66
N THR A 53 -16.53 16.74 -8.77
CA THR A 53 -16.83 17.77 -7.76
C THR A 53 -17.73 17.26 -6.64
N HIS A 54 -18.27 16.04 -6.76
CA HIS A 54 -19.23 15.44 -5.82
C HIS A 54 -18.73 14.11 -5.23
N GLY A 55 -17.40 13.93 -5.15
CA GLY A 55 -16.80 12.79 -4.45
C GLY A 55 -16.99 12.87 -2.94
N PHE A 56 -16.77 11.74 -2.25
CA PHE A 56 -16.72 11.71 -0.79
C PHE A 56 -15.61 12.63 -0.25
N LEU A 57 -14.51 12.74 -0.98
CA LEU A 57 -13.42 13.67 -0.70
C LEU A 57 -13.43 14.81 -1.72
N ALA A 58 -13.06 16.01 -1.28
CA ALA A 58 -12.77 17.10 -2.21
C ALA A 58 -11.56 16.73 -3.10
N SER A 59 -11.66 17.00 -4.41
CA SER A 59 -10.56 16.78 -5.36
C SER A 59 -9.25 17.44 -4.93
N SER A 60 -9.31 18.62 -4.29
CA SER A 60 -8.15 19.30 -3.71
C SER A 60 -7.50 18.51 -2.58
N THR A 61 -8.28 17.82 -1.75
CA THR A 61 -7.79 16.93 -0.69
C THR A 61 -7.07 15.73 -1.27
N VAL A 62 -7.66 15.05 -2.26
CA VAL A 62 -7.00 13.91 -2.92
C VAL A 62 -5.68 14.35 -3.56
N LYS A 63 -5.69 15.47 -4.30
CA LYS A 63 -4.46 16.05 -4.89
C LYS A 63 -3.39 16.35 -3.84
N LYS A 64 -3.79 16.93 -2.69
CA LYS A 64 -2.86 17.24 -1.59
C LYS A 64 -2.23 15.97 -1.01
N PHE A 65 -3.00 14.89 -0.86
CA PHE A 65 -2.50 13.61 -0.35
C PHE A 65 -1.63 12.87 -1.37
N MET A 66 -1.77 13.14 -2.66
CA MET A 66 -0.92 12.58 -3.71
C MET A 66 0.34 13.42 -4.00
N GLN A 67 0.48 14.58 -3.36
CA GLN A 67 1.64 15.45 -3.53
C GLN A 67 2.71 15.18 -2.48
N ARG A 68 3.97 15.35 -2.91
CA ARG A 68 5.13 15.30 -2.02
C ARG A 68 4.96 16.25 -0.84
N SER A 69 5.13 15.73 0.36
CA SER A 69 4.92 16.47 1.61
C SER A 69 6.22 16.82 2.33
N MET A 70 7.38 16.46 1.77
CA MET A 70 8.69 16.72 2.35
C MET A 70 9.78 16.89 1.27
N PRO A 71 10.94 17.52 1.58
CA PRO A 71 12.06 17.65 0.65
C PRO A 71 12.49 16.30 0.08
N LYS A 72 13.02 16.29 -1.15
CA LYS A 72 13.35 15.05 -1.87
C LYS A 72 14.47 14.28 -1.16
N GLU A 73 15.35 15.00 -0.48
CA GLU A 73 16.48 14.51 0.28
C GLU A 73 16.04 13.77 1.55
N CYS A 74 14.82 14.02 2.03
CA CYS A 74 14.26 13.40 3.24
C CYS A 74 13.51 12.10 2.97
N GLY A 75 13.21 11.78 1.70
CA GLY A 75 12.55 10.54 1.28
C GLY A 75 11.34 10.76 0.37
N ASP A 76 10.78 9.68 -0.14
CA ASP A 76 9.73 9.69 -1.16
C ASP A 76 8.33 9.57 -0.53
N TRP A 77 7.91 10.61 0.20
CA TRP A 77 6.66 10.62 0.95
C TRP A 77 5.71 11.74 0.57
N SER A 78 4.44 11.40 0.67
CA SER A 78 3.28 12.30 0.65
C SER A 78 2.52 12.15 1.97
N LEU A 79 1.36 12.80 2.10
CA LEU A 79 0.54 12.67 3.30
C LEU A 79 -0.07 11.27 3.37
N GLY A 80 0.53 10.40 4.17
CA GLY A 80 0.04 9.04 4.40
C GLY A 80 0.36 8.03 3.28
N PHE A 81 1.03 8.42 2.20
CA PHE A 81 1.45 7.51 1.14
C PHE A 81 2.91 7.65 0.73
N MET A 82 3.43 6.59 0.14
CA MET A 82 4.71 6.54 -0.55
C MET A 82 4.58 7.09 -1.98
N LEU A 83 5.63 7.76 -2.44
CA LEU A 83 5.82 8.15 -3.84
C LEU A 83 6.78 7.17 -4.53
N PRO A 84 6.70 7.00 -5.86
CA PRO A 84 7.62 6.13 -6.58
C PRO A 84 9.07 6.59 -6.43
N SER A 85 9.96 5.64 -6.18
CA SER A 85 11.40 5.84 -6.03
C SER A 85 12.17 4.94 -6.99
N TYR A 86 13.44 5.27 -7.26
CA TYR A 86 14.32 4.36 -8.00
C TYR A 86 14.48 3.05 -7.23
N ASP A 87 14.32 1.91 -7.92
CA ASP A 87 14.27 0.56 -7.33
C ASP A 87 13.27 0.37 -6.16
N GLY A 88 12.24 1.22 -6.15
CA GLY A 88 11.17 1.18 -5.16
C GLY A 88 10.21 0.02 -5.35
N SER A 89 9.37 -0.19 -4.33
CA SER A 89 8.36 -1.25 -4.34
C SER A 89 7.30 -1.12 -5.45
N SER A 90 7.15 0.07 -6.05
CA SER A 90 6.28 0.32 -7.21
C SER A 90 6.74 -0.39 -8.47
N GLY A 91 8.02 -0.76 -8.57
CA GLY A 91 8.61 -1.12 -9.85
C GLY A 91 8.86 0.10 -10.74
N LYS A 92 9.10 -0.15 -12.03
CA LYS A 92 9.65 0.81 -12.99
C LYS A 92 8.58 1.61 -13.74
N TYR A 93 7.38 1.05 -13.87
CA TYR A 93 6.37 1.57 -14.80
C TYR A 93 5.37 2.55 -14.19
N PHE A 94 5.29 2.70 -12.86
CA PHE A 94 4.44 3.73 -12.25
C PHE A 94 4.95 5.15 -12.53
N SER A 95 4.06 6.08 -12.86
CA SER A 95 4.41 7.48 -13.12
C SER A 95 4.74 8.22 -11.82
N LYS A 96 5.41 9.38 -11.92
CA LYS A 96 5.67 10.26 -10.77
C LYS A 96 4.40 10.78 -10.07
N LYS A 97 3.21 10.64 -10.68
CA LYS A 97 1.91 11.00 -10.09
C LYS A 97 1.20 9.83 -9.41
N SER A 98 1.95 8.77 -9.10
CA SER A 98 1.44 7.60 -8.41
C SER A 98 1.62 7.72 -6.91
N VAL A 99 0.79 7.00 -6.16
CA VAL A 99 0.96 6.80 -4.71
C VAL A 99 0.80 5.33 -4.36
N GLY A 100 1.44 4.91 -3.27
CA GLY A 100 1.31 3.55 -2.78
C GLY A 100 1.48 3.43 -1.28
N HIS A 101 1.21 2.24 -0.76
CA HIS A 101 1.46 1.89 0.63
C HIS A 101 1.85 0.43 0.74
N LEU A 102 2.70 0.11 1.73
CA LEU A 102 3.13 -1.25 2.03
C LEU A 102 2.54 -1.71 3.36
N GLY A 103 2.20 -3.00 3.44
CA GLY A 103 1.87 -3.65 4.70
C GLY A 103 2.95 -4.65 5.11
N PHE A 104 3.11 -4.76 6.43
CA PHE A 104 4.09 -5.64 7.06
C PHE A 104 3.95 -7.10 6.60
N THR A 105 2.72 -7.61 6.44
CA THR A 105 2.50 -9.01 6.07
C THR A 105 2.75 -9.31 4.59
N GLY A 106 3.24 -8.36 3.80
CA GLY A 106 3.46 -8.56 2.36
C GLY A 106 2.45 -7.81 1.49
N THR A 107 1.39 -7.25 2.09
CA THR A 107 0.40 -6.47 1.34
C THR A 107 1.02 -5.20 0.75
N SER A 108 0.41 -4.70 -0.32
CA SER A 108 0.71 -3.39 -0.89
C SER A 108 -0.38 -2.94 -1.84
N PHE A 109 -0.47 -1.64 -2.08
CA PHE A 109 -1.11 -1.12 -3.28
C PHE A 109 -0.26 -0.02 -3.91
N TRP A 110 -0.44 0.17 -5.21
CA TRP A 110 0.04 1.33 -5.96
C TRP A 110 -1.03 1.78 -6.93
N TRP A 111 -1.24 3.09 -7.06
CA TRP A 111 -2.22 3.71 -7.95
C TRP A 111 -1.55 4.83 -8.77
N ASP A 112 -1.66 4.75 -10.10
CA ASP A 112 -1.22 5.78 -11.04
C ASP A 112 -2.45 6.54 -11.59
N SER A 113 -2.59 7.81 -11.21
CA SER A 113 -3.70 8.65 -11.67
C SER A 113 -3.62 9.04 -13.15
N VAL A 114 -2.45 8.93 -13.78
CA VAL A 114 -2.25 9.29 -15.19
C VAL A 114 -2.55 8.11 -16.09
N LYS A 115 -2.08 6.92 -15.72
CA LYS A 115 -2.34 5.68 -16.45
C LYS A 115 -3.67 5.03 -16.10
N ASP A 116 -4.37 5.60 -15.12
CA ASP A 116 -5.66 5.15 -14.62
C ASP A 116 -5.68 3.66 -14.20
N VAL A 117 -4.64 3.26 -13.47
CA VAL A 117 -4.46 1.87 -13.04
C VAL A 117 -4.06 1.82 -11.58
N PHE A 118 -4.61 0.85 -10.84
CA PHE A 118 -4.09 0.48 -9.54
C PHE A 118 -3.83 -1.02 -9.48
N ILE A 119 -2.83 -1.40 -8.69
CA ILE A 119 -2.49 -2.79 -8.42
C ILE A 119 -2.52 -2.99 -6.90
N VAL A 120 -3.29 -3.98 -6.45
CA VAL A 120 -3.39 -4.37 -5.04
C VAL A 120 -2.86 -5.79 -4.88
N ILE A 121 -1.97 -5.97 -3.92
CA ILE A 121 -1.42 -7.27 -3.53
C ILE A 121 -1.83 -7.50 -2.07
N LEU A 122 -2.63 -8.53 -1.81
CA LEU A 122 -2.89 -9.02 -0.47
C LEU A 122 -2.17 -10.36 -0.26
N ALA A 123 -1.05 -10.30 0.46
CA ALA A 123 -0.22 -11.46 0.74
C ALA A 123 -0.01 -11.65 2.25
N ASN A 124 0.43 -12.86 2.61
CA ASN A 124 0.79 -13.22 3.97
C ASN A 124 2.17 -13.91 3.98
N ARG A 125 3.22 -13.11 4.00
CA ARG A 125 4.64 -13.52 3.92
C ARG A 125 5.11 -14.41 5.07
N TYR A 126 4.38 -14.45 6.18
CA TYR A 126 4.75 -15.23 7.37
C TYR A 126 4.10 -16.62 7.41
N VAL A 127 3.53 -17.09 6.29
CA VAL A 127 3.14 -18.48 6.16
C VAL A 127 4.39 -19.29 5.80
N GLY A 128 5.04 -19.90 6.79
CA GLY A 128 6.02 -20.96 6.57
C GLY A 128 7.48 -20.56 6.33
N GLN A 129 7.90 -19.31 6.57
CA GLN A 129 9.32 -18.91 6.40
C GLN A 129 9.85 -18.01 7.53
N LYS A 130 11.16 -18.11 7.79
CA LYS A 130 11.95 -17.09 8.51
C LYS A 130 11.96 -15.80 7.67
N GLU A 131 12.11 -14.66 8.34
CA GLU A 131 12.18 -13.35 7.70
C GLU A 131 13.10 -13.36 6.48
N GLY A 132 12.57 -12.95 5.33
CA GLY A 132 13.29 -12.89 4.07
C GLY A 132 12.89 -11.67 3.25
N GLU A 133 13.87 -11.08 2.56
CA GLU A 133 13.71 -9.90 1.70
C GLU A 133 12.97 -10.19 0.39
N HIS A 134 12.44 -11.41 0.22
CA HIS A 134 11.77 -11.86 -1.00
C HIS A 134 10.64 -10.93 -1.42
N PHE A 135 9.85 -10.41 -0.48
CA PHE A 135 8.76 -9.47 -0.78
C PHE A 135 9.23 -8.05 -1.15
N LYS A 136 10.47 -7.66 -0.82
CA LYS A 136 11.03 -6.41 -1.36
C LYS A 136 11.31 -6.55 -2.86
N LEU A 137 11.75 -7.74 -3.31
CA LEU A 137 12.03 -8.02 -4.71
C LEU A 137 10.79 -8.45 -5.50
N LEU A 138 9.83 -9.12 -4.87
CA LEU A 138 8.66 -9.69 -5.54
C LEU A 138 7.63 -8.62 -5.93
N ARG A 139 7.37 -7.64 -5.05
CA ARG A 139 6.40 -6.56 -5.33
C ARG A 139 6.71 -5.79 -6.62
N PRO A 140 7.92 -5.22 -6.81
CA PRO A 140 8.21 -4.49 -8.05
C PRO A 140 8.17 -5.40 -9.28
N LYS A 141 8.48 -6.69 -9.15
CA LYS A 141 8.34 -7.67 -10.25
C LYS A 141 6.88 -7.89 -10.64
N ILE A 142 5.99 -8.12 -9.67
CA ILE A 142 4.55 -8.28 -9.92
C ILE A 142 3.99 -7.01 -10.56
N HIS A 143 4.32 -5.84 -10.00
CA HIS A 143 3.88 -4.57 -10.56
C HIS A 143 4.35 -4.39 -12.01
N ASN A 144 5.62 -4.67 -12.30
CA ASN A 144 6.13 -4.57 -13.66
C ASN A 144 5.42 -5.51 -14.62
N LEU A 145 5.25 -6.79 -14.26
CA LEU A 145 4.59 -7.78 -15.13
C LEU A 145 3.16 -7.38 -15.47
N VAL A 146 2.40 -6.85 -14.49
CA VAL A 146 1.03 -6.38 -14.72
C VAL A 146 1.03 -5.18 -15.66
N MET A 147 1.88 -4.18 -15.40
CA MET A 147 1.97 -2.97 -16.24
C MET A 147 2.37 -3.32 -17.69
N GLU A 148 3.37 -4.19 -17.85
CA GLU A 148 3.79 -4.72 -19.16
C GLU A 148 2.64 -5.45 -19.87
N SER A 149 1.88 -6.30 -19.16
CA SER A 149 0.73 -7.03 -19.74
C SER A 149 -0.40 -6.11 -20.20
N LEU A 150 -0.56 -4.97 -19.54
CA LEU A 150 -1.54 -3.94 -19.88
C LEU A 150 -1.04 -2.98 -20.97
N HIS A 151 0.23 -3.12 -21.39
CA HIS A 151 0.89 -2.25 -22.37
C HIS A 151 0.93 -0.77 -21.96
N ILE A 152 1.12 -0.49 -20.66
CA ILE A 152 1.11 0.86 -20.07
C ILE A 152 2.33 1.15 -19.18
#